data_AF-A0A821KF17-F1
#
_entry.id   AF-A0A821KF17-F1
#
_cell.length_a   1.000
_cell.length_b   1.000
_cell.length_c   1.000
_cell.angle_alpha   90.00
_cell.angle_beta   90.00
_cell.angle_gamma   90.00
#
_symmetry.space_group_name_H-M   'P 1'
#
loop_
_entity.id
_entity.type
_entity.pdbx_description
1 polymer ?
#
loop_
_entity_poly.entity_id
_entity_poly.type
_entity_poly.pdbx_seq_one_letter_code
_entity_poly.pdbx_strand_id
1 'polypeptide(L)'
;GLAYSLGVPFGEYLPAATSFLMPINLGASFNMRLVYHITSVISTKTRAFNNENRAEDTVAVALHTGTDLNCSDFYLKHKKEALDNKTIVEKDTDRALEHTFNVLIRLGLFDPPEQPFYRQLTKADVDTPKSRKLSLESTQ
;
A
#
# COMPACT_ATOMS: atom_id res chain seq x y z
N GLY A 1 -1.40 4.53 -7.08
CA GLY A 1 -1.78 5.90 -6.76
C GLY A 1 -0.63 6.57 -6.06
N LEU A 2 -0.15 7.68 -6.59
CA LEU A 2 0.69 8.62 -5.85
C LEU A 2 -0.17 9.18 -4.71
N ALA A 3 0.21 8.92 -3.47
CA ALA A 3 -0.47 9.52 -2.33
C ALA A 3 0.30 10.78 -1.93
N TYR A 4 -0.42 11.90 -1.80
CA TYR A 4 0.11 13.09 -1.16
C TYR A 4 0.25 12.80 0.33
N SER A 5 1.48 12.67 0.82
CA SER A 5 1.73 12.45 2.24
C SER A 5 1.88 13.80 2.94
N LEU A 6 0.83 14.22 3.66
CA LEU A 6 0.86 15.41 4.52
C LEU A 6 1.95 15.33 5.62
N GLY A 7 2.49 14.13 5.87
CA GLY A 7 3.51 13.88 6.89
C GLY A 7 4.96 14.07 6.44
N VAL A 8 5.25 14.25 5.15
CA VAL A 8 6.63 14.27 4.63
C VAL A 8 6.97 15.61 3.94
N PRO A 9 7.46 16.61 4.68
CA PRO A 9 7.92 17.87 4.10
C PRO A 9 9.42 17.81 3.74
N PHE A 10 9.74 17.61 2.45
CA PHE A 10 11.12 17.65 1.95
C PHE A 10 11.61 19.08 1.65
N GLY A 11 11.39 20.04 2.56
CA GLY A 11 11.80 21.46 2.39
C GLY A 11 11.12 22.24 1.25
N GLU A 12 10.59 21.55 0.24
CA GLU A 12 9.65 22.01 -0.79
C GLU A 12 8.62 20.89 -1.05
N TYR A 13 7.47 21.22 -1.66
CA TYR A 13 6.41 20.26 -1.98
C TYR A 13 6.91 19.22 -2.99
N LEU A 14 7.34 18.05 -2.52
CA LEU A 14 7.54 16.88 -3.37
C LEU A 14 6.22 16.09 -3.41
N PRO A 15 5.51 16.05 -4.54
CA PRO A 15 4.10 15.61 -4.61
C PRO A 15 3.90 14.09 -4.54
N ALA A 16 4.96 13.30 -4.33
CA ALA A 16 4.92 11.87 -4.59
C ALA A 16 5.84 11.08 -3.65
N ALA A 17 5.26 10.46 -2.62
CA ALA A 17 5.86 9.32 -1.93
C ALA A 17 4.87 8.16 -1.99
N THR A 18 5.31 7.01 -2.49
CA THR A 18 4.44 5.82 -2.56
C THR A 18 4.66 4.95 -1.33
N SER A 19 3.78 5.10 -0.34
CA SER A 19 3.71 4.17 0.80
C SER A 19 2.73 3.05 0.44
N PHE A 20 3.23 1.96 -0.14
CA PHE A 20 2.42 0.77 -0.34
C PHE A 20 2.46 -0.06 0.94
N LEU A 21 1.46 0.08 1.80
CA LEU A 21 1.40 -0.67 3.07
C LEU A 21 1.23 -2.18 2.88
N MET A 22 0.61 -2.60 1.78
CA MET A 22 0.36 -4.01 1.49
C MET A 22 1.67 -4.82 1.33
N PRO A 23 2.72 -4.31 0.62
CA PRO A 23 4.08 -4.85 0.68
C PRO A 23 4.70 -4.98 2.07
N ILE A 24 4.36 -4.11 3.04
CA ILE A 24 4.95 -4.15 4.38
C ILE A 24 4.44 -5.38 5.15
N ASN A 25 3.13 -5.64 5.12
CA ASN A 25 2.54 -6.81 5.77
C ASN A 25 2.99 -8.12 5.12
N LEU A 26 3.06 -8.15 3.79
CA LEU A 26 3.47 -9.35 3.06
C LEU A 26 5.00 -9.58 3.17
N GLY A 27 5.79 -8.50 3.20
CA GLY A 27 7.24 -8.53 3.39
C GLY A 27 7.66 -8.98 4.78
N ALA A 28 6.84 -8.74 5.81
CA ALA A 28 7.09 -9.23 7.18
C ALA A 28 7.12 -10.77 7.27
N SER A 29 6.62 -11.50 6.26
CA SER A 29 6.74 -12.95 6.19
C SER A 29 8.16 -13.44 5.89
N PHE A 30 9.05 -12.56 5.39
CA PHE A 30 10.39 -12.89 4.88
C PHE A 30 10.42 -14.09 3.92
N ASN A 31 9.30 -14.41 3.26
CA ASN A 31 9.14 -15.57 2.39
C ASN A 31 8.64 -15.14 1.01
N MET A 32 9.58 -14.91 0.09
CA MET A 32 9.27 -14.46 -1.27
C MET A 32 8.46 -15.48 -2.09
N ARG A 33 8.53 -16.78 -1.79
CA ARG A 33 7.68 -17.78 -2.45
C ARG A 33 6.23 -17.64 -1.98
N LEU A 34 6.03 -17.44 -0.69
CA LEU A 34 4.69 -17.19 -0.13
C LEU A 34 4.09 -15.91 -0.69
N VAL A 35 4.87 -14.83 -0.73
CA VAL A 35 4.50 -13.56 -1.38
C VAL A 35 4.07 -13.80 -2.82
N TYR A 36 4.87 -14.53 -3.60
CA TYR A 36 4.59 -14.84 -5.00
C TYR A 36 3.29 -15.63 -5.17
N HIS A 37 3.08 -16.68 -4.37
CA HIS A 37 1.87 -17.49 -4.47
C HIS A 37 0.61 -16.71 -4.10
N ILE A 38 0.64 -15.95 -3.00
CA ILE A 38 -0.50 -15.12 -2.58
C ILE A 38 -0.81 -14.10 -3.68
N THR A 39 0.18 -13.32 -4.11
CA THR A 39 -0.03 -12.28 -5.12
C THR A 39 -0.49 -12.82 -6.46
N SER A 40 0.03 -13.98 -6.89
CA SER A 40 -0.43 -14.66 -8.11
C SER A 40 -1.90 -15.04 -8.02
N VAL A 41 -2.33 -15.67 -6.92
CA VAL A 41 -3.73 -16.07 -6.73
C VAL A 41 -4.65 -14.85 -6.71
N ILE A 42 -4.26 -13.79 -6.00
CA ILE A 42 -5.02 -12.54 -5.95
C ILE A 42 -5.16 -11.96 -7.36
N SER A 43 -4.05 -11.83 -8.09
CA SER A 43 -4.02 -11.26 -9.44
C SER A 43 -4.90 -12.06 -10.41
N THR A 44 -4.79 -13.38 -10.42
CA THR A 44 -5.58 -14.24 -11.30
C THR A 44 -7.07 -14.16 -10.98
N LYS A 45 -7.45 -14.29 -9.70
CA LYS A 45 -8.86 -14.29 -9.30
C LYS A 45 -9.52 -12.93 -9.54
N THR A 46 -8.89 -11.84 -9.07
CA THR A 46 -9.43 -10.49 -9.27
C THR A 46 -9.59 -10.15 -10.74
N ARG A 47 -8.63 -10.54 -11.59
CA ARG A 47 -8.74 -10.36 -13.04
C ARG A 47 -9.88 -11.20 -13.65
N ALA A 48 -10.07 -12.44 -13.19
CA ALA A 48 -11.14 -13.30 -13.68
C ALA A 48 -12.52 -12.70 -13.40
N PHE A 49 -12.80 -12.31 -12.15
CA PHE A 49 -14.08 -11.67 -11.79
C PHE A 49 -14.29 -10.35 -12.53
N ASN A 50 -13.25 -9.52 -12.63
CA ASN A 50 -13.34 -8.25 -13.35
C ASN A 50 -13.64 -8.43 -14.84
N ASN A 51 -13.05 -9.44 -15.50
CA ASN A 51 -13.31 -9.73 -16.91
C ASN A 51 -14.76 -10.22 -17.16
N GLU A 52 -15.41 -10.78 -16.15
CA GLU A 52 -16.82 -11.19 -16.19
C GLU A 52 -17.78 -10.06 -15.76
N ASN A 53 -17.28 -8.83 -15.56
CA ASN A 53 -18.03 -7.69 -15.04
C ASN A 53 -18.61 -7.89 -13.62
N ARG A 54 -17.96 -8.73 -12.81
CA ARG A 54 -18.33 -9.00 -11.41
C ARG A 54 -17.49 -8.14 -10.47
N ALA A 55 -17.80 -6.85 -10.43
CA ALA A 55 -17.00 -5.87 -9.72
C ALA A 55 -17.09 -6.03 -8.19
N GLU A 56 -18.27 -6.37 -7.69
CA GLU A 56 -18.54 -6.69 -6.29
C GLU A 56 -17.73 -7.90 -5.80
N ASP A 57 -17.63 -8.94 -6.62
CA ASP A 57 -16.82 -10.13 -6.31
C ASP A 57 -15.33 -9.84 -6.41
N THR A 58 -14.95 -8.96 -7.34
CA THR A 58 -13.56 -8.47 -7.44
C THR A 58 -13.15 -7.74 -6.16
N VAL A 59 -14.02 -6.87 -5.60
CA VAL A 59 -13.79 -6.21 -4.31
C VAL A 59 -13.71 -7.22 -3.18
N ALA A 60 -14.68 -8.15 -3.11
CA ALA A 60 -14.75 -9.16 -2.05
C ALA A 60 -13.49 -10.02 -2.01
N VAL A 61 -13.13 -10.63 -3.14
CA VAL A 61 -11.93 -11.47 -3.23
C VAL A 61 -10.69 -10.68 -2.87
N ALA A 62 -10.54 -9.46 -3.39
CA ALA A 62 -9.36 -8.65 -3.07
C ALA A 62 -9.26 -8.38 -1.55
N LEU A 63 -10.35 -7.94 -0.89
CA LEU A 63 -10.35 -7.67 0.55
C LEU A 63 -10.13 -8.93 1.39
N HIS A 64 -10.83 -10.03 1.09
CA HIS A 64 -10.72 -11.29 1.82
C HIS A 64 -9.34 -11.96 1.66
N THR A 65 -8.65 -11.69 0.56
CA THR A 65 -7.29 -12.19 0.32
C THR A 65 -6.18 -11.27 0.84
N GLY A 66 -6.53 -10.16 1.52
CA GLY A 66 -5.57 -9.28 2.19
C GLY A 66 -5.10 -8.09 1.35
N THR A 67 -5.81 -7.75 0.29
CA THR A 67 -5.60 -6.49 -0.44
C THR A 67 -6.22 -5.35 0.35
N ASP A 68 -5.51 -4.83 1.35
CA ASP A 68 -6.06 -3.80 2.25
C ASP A 68 -6.24 -2.43 1.55
N LEU A 69 -5.47 -2.16 0.49
CA LEU A 69 -5.48 -0.91 -0.26
C LEU A 69 -5.61 -1.15 -1.76
N ASN A 70 -6.42 -0.33 -2.43
CA ASN A 70 -6.50 -0.28 -3.89
C ASN A 70 -5.77 0.96 -4.41
N CYS A 71 -4.74 0.75 -5.24
CA CYS A 71 -3.94 1.83 -5.80
C CYS A 71 -4.60 2.55 -6.99
N SER A 72 -5.85 2.21 -7.28
CA SER A 72 -6.75 2.74 -8.30
C SER A 72 -8.01 3.29 -7.61
N ASP A 73 -9.06 3.58 -8.35
CA ASP A 73 -10.36 4.01 -7.82
C ASP A 73 -11.38 2.87 -7.74
N PHE A 74 -10.96 1.62 -7.95
CA PHE A 74 -11.86 0.47 -8.05
C PHE A 74 -12.66 0.22 -6.77
N TYR A 75 -11.99 0.29 -5.60
CA TYR A 75 -12.71 0.17 -4.32
C TYR A 75 -13.66 1.35 -4.10
N LEU A 76 -13.26 2.57 -4.46
CA LEU A 76 -14.13 3.74 -4.32
C LEU A 76 -15.41 3.61 -5.14
N LYS A 77 -15.32 3.00 -6.33
CA LYS A 77 -16.44 2.82 -7.25
C LYS A 77 -17.35 1.65 -6.88
N HIS A 78 -16.79 0.51 -6.49
CA HIS A 78 -17.53 -0.77 -6.44
C HIS A 78 -17.76 -1.32 -5.02
N LYS A 79 -17.17 -0.72 -3.99
CA LYS A 79 -17.32 -1.23 -2.62
C LYS A 79 -18.73 -1.05 -2.05
N LYS A 80 -19.43 0.02 -2.45
CA LYS A 80 -20.83 0.22 -2.07
C LYS A 80 -21.71 -0.91 -2.63
N GLU A 81 -21.53 -1.25 -3.90
CA GLU A 81 -22.23 -2.36 -4.54
C GLU A 81 -21.93 -3.69 -3.83
N ALA A 82 -20.67 -3.94 -3.44
CA ALA A 82 -20.28 -5.12 -2.68
C ALA A 82 -20.97 -5.23 -1.30
N LEU A 83 -21.17 -4.10 -0.62
CA LEU A 83 -21.93 -4.05 0.65
C LEU A 83 -23.43 -4.30 0.41
N ASP A 84 -24.01 -3.62 -0.58
CA ASP A 84 -25.43 -3.72 -0.92
C ASP A 84 -25.79 -5.17 -1.32
N ASN A 85 -24.90 -5.83 -2.07
CA ASN A 85 -25.03 -7.24 -2.49
C ASN A 85 -24.52 -8.25 -1.45
N LYS A 86 -24.02 -7.79 -0.29
CA LYS A 86 -23.52 -8.63 0.81
C LYS A 86 -22.36 -9.56 0.43
N THR A 87 -21.61 -9.25 -0.63
CA THR A 87 -20.38 -9.97 -0.98
C THR A 87 -19.23 -9.62 -0.02
N ILE A 88 -19.35 -8.47 0.66
CA ILE A 88 -18.54 -8.09 1.82
C ILE A 88 -19.42 -7.60 2.97
N VAL A 89 -18.84 -7.54 4.17
CA VAL A 89 -19.43 -6.86 5.34
C VAL A 89 -18.56 -5.69 5.78
N GLU A 90 -19.10 -4.78 6.59
CA GLU A 90 -18.36 -3.62 7.11
C GLU A 90 -17.07 -4.04 7.82
N LYS A 91 -17.11 -5.14 8.58
CA LYS A 91 -15.94 -5.74 9.25
C LYS A 91 -14.77 -6.06 8.30
N ASP A 92 -15.04 -6.38 7.04
CA ASP A 92 -13.97 -6.60 6.04
C ASP A 92 -13.20 -5.31 5.74
N THR A 93 -13.91 -4.18 5.77
CA THR A 93 -13.33 -2.84 5.65
C THR A 93 -12.57 -2.46 6.90
N ASP A 94 -13.16 -2.68 8.08
CA ASP A 94 -12.53 -2.33 9.35
C ASP A 94 -11.19 -3.02 9.51
N ARG A 95 -11.11 -4.32 9.19
CA ARG A 95 -9.84 -5.08 9.19
C ARG A 95 -8.79 -4.46 8.27
N ALA A 96 -9.16 -4.10 7.04
CA ALA A 96 -8.23 -3.47 6.10
C ALA A 96 -7.75 -2.10 6.59
N LEU A 97 -8.63 -1.32 7.23
CA LEU A 97 -8.29 -0.05 7.86
C LEU A 97 -7.37 -0.25 9.07
N GLU A 98 -7.67 -1.19 9.97
CA GLU A 98 -6.83 -1.51 11.14
C GLU A 98 -5.41 -1.87 10.73
N HIS A 99 -5.24 -2.74 9.73
CA HIS A 99 -3.93 -3.08 9.18
C HIS A 99 -3.19 -1.84 8.66
N THR A 100 -3.91 -0.99 7.92
CA THR A 100 -3.38 0.25 7.35
C THR A 100 -2.91 1.19 8.47
N PHE A 101 -3.79 1.51 9.42
CA PHE A 101 -3.47 2.42 10.52
C PHE A 101 -2.38 1.88 11.44
N ASN A 102 -2.33 0.57 11.70
CA ASN A 102 -1.28 -0.05 12.51
C ASN A 102 0.12 0.22 11.93
N VAL A 103 0.28 0.11 10.61
CA VAL A 103 1.57 0.42 9.98
C VAL A 103 1.84 1.93 9.99
N LEU A 104 0.83 2.78 9.73
CA LEU A 104 1.01 4.24 9.80
C LEU A 104 1.44 4.71 11.20
N ILE A 105 0.86 4.12 12.25
CA ILE A 105 1.25 4.36 13.65
C ILE A 105 2.68 3.90 13.89
N ARG A 106 3.06 2.69 13.47
CA ARG A 106 4.44 2.18 13.62
C ARG A 106 5.49 3.02 12.89
N LEU A 107 5.10 3.65 11.78
CA LEU A 107 5.96 4.58 11.03
C LEU A 107 6.02 5.98 11.66
N GLY A 108 5.29 6.23 12.75
CA GLY A 108 5.27 7.51 13.46
C GLY A 108 4.58 8.62 12.67
N LEU A 109 3.65 8.28 11.76
CA LEU A 109 2.94 9.30 10.96
C LEU A 109 2.16 10.28 11.86
N PHE A 110 1.63 9.79 12.98
CA PHE A 110 0.82 10.56 13.93
C PHE A 110 1.63 11.12 15.11
N ASP A 111 2.93 10.86 15.18
CA ASP A 111 3.81 11.39 16.23
C ASP A 111 4.18 12.85 15.94
N PRO A 112 4.57 13.65 16.96
CA PRO A 112 5.10 15.00 16.76
C PRO A 112 6.23 15.01 15.72
N PRO A 113 6.28 15.99 14.81
CA PRO A 113 7.14 15.94 13.63
C PRO A 113 8.64 15.83 13.95
N GLU A 114 9.06 16.22 15.14
CA GLU A 114 10.44 16.19 15.63
C GLU A 114 10.90 14.80 16.09
N GLN A 115 9.99 13.86 16.35
CA GLN A 115 10.34 12.57 16.94
C GLN A 115 10.79 11.51 15.92
N PRO A 116 10.06 11.24 14.82
CA PRO A 116 10.44 10.17 13.91
C PRO A 116 11.70 10.54 13.12
N PHE A 117 12.73 9.69 13.20
CA PHE A 117 13.98 9.85 12.47
C PHE A 117 13.75 10.09 10.97
N TYR A 118 12.88 9.29 10.35
CA TYR A 118 12.59 9.38 8.91
C TYR A 118 11.90 10.68 8.49
N ARG A 119 11.32 11.42 9.44
CA ARG A 119 10.67 12.71 9.18
C ARG A 119 11.66 13.89 9.16
N GLN A 120 12.89 13.64 9.61
CA GLN A 120 14.00 14.61 9.53
C GLN A 120 14.74 14.57 8.20
N LEU A 121 14.44 13.61 7.32
CA LEU A 121 15.08 13.51 6.01
C LEU A 121 14.65 14.65 5.09
N THR A 122 15.61 15.18 4.35
CA THR A 122 15.46 16.33 3.46
C THR A 122 15.92 16.00 2.05
N LYS A 123 15.79 16.97 1.12
CA LYS A 123 16.37 16.83 -0.23
C LYS A 123 17.88 16.62 -0.22
N ALA A 124 18.59 17.10 0.80
CA ALA A 124 20.03 16.91 0.92
C ALA A 124 20.41 15.44 1.16
N ASP A 125 19.47 14.63 1.66
CA ASP A 125 19.64 13.19 1.88
C ASP A 125 19.32 12.35 0.63
N VAL A 126 18.83 12.99 -0.43
CA VAL A 126 18.51 12.36 -1.72
C VAL A 126 19.68 12.56 -2.69
N ASP A 127 20.00 11.53 -3.48
CA ASP A 127 21.07 11.56 -4.48
C ASP A 127 22.45 12.02 -3.93
N THR A 128 22.82 11.52 -2.74
CA THR A 128 24.14 11.80 -2.16
C THR A 128 25.28 11.19 -2.99
N PRO A 129 26.53 11.69 -2.90
CA PRO A 129 27.68 11.05 -3.55
C PRO A 129 27.83 9.57 -3.20
N LYS A 130 27.50 9.20 -1.95
CA LYS A 130 27.48 7.81 -1.48
C LYS A 130 26.41 6.99 -2.21
N SER A 131 25.19 7.51 -2.33
CA SER A 131 24.09 6.84 -3.05
C SER A 131 24.42 6.65 -4.54
N ARG A 132 25.04 7.66 -5.18
CA ARG A 132 25.50 7.56 -6.59
C ARG A 132 26.58 6.51 -6.78
N LYS A 133 27.56 6.46 -5.88
CA LYS A 133 28.62 5.45 -5.91
C LYS A 133 28.03 4.04 -5.80
N LEU A 134 27.12 3.82 -4.85
CA LEU A 134 26.45 2.52 -4.68
C LEU A 134 25.64 2.11 -5.91
N SER A 135 24.94 3.06 -6.54
CA SER A 135 24.19 2.84 -7.78
C SER A 135 25.10 2.39 -8.92
N LEU A 136 26.27 3.03 -9.05
CA LEU A 136 27.28 2.66 -10.04
C LEU A 136 27.83 1.25 -9.79
N GLU A 137 28.17 0.93 -8.54
CA GLU A 137 28.68 -0.40 -8.14
C GLU A 137 27.65 -1.51 -8.42
N SER A 138 26.35 -1.25 -8.23
CA SER A 138 25.28 -2.24 -8.46
C SER A 138 25.02 -2.54 -9.94
N THR A 139 25.57 -1.74 -10.85
CA THR A 139 25.41 -1.89 -12.31
C THR A 139 26.56 -2.69 -12.93
N GLN A 140 27.64 -2.93 -12.18
CA GLN A 140 28.82 -3.71 -12.59
C GLN A 140 28.64 -5.20 -12.28
#